data_AF-A0A1V3XZN8-F1
#
_entry.id   AF-A0A1V3XZN8-F1
#
_cell.length_a   1.000
_cell.length_b   1.000
_cell.length_c   1.000
_cell.angle_alpha   90.00
_cell.angle_beta   90.00
_cell.angle_gamma   90.00
#
_symmetry.space_group_name_H-M   'P 1'
#
loop_
_entity.id
_entity.type
_entity.pdbx_description
1 polymer ?
#
loop_
_entity_poly.entity_id
_entity_poly.type
_entity_poly.pdbx_seq_one_letter_code
_entity_poly.pdbx_strand_id
1 'polypeptide(L)'
;MARHAEDLIHRADLIRRDGWDQYRHIWSCGEVVGTALILGDHAELQRCSETTDSALERWAYDLWGIAGGQSDVDAGLQRTRAWFDSIRATR
;
A
#
# COMPACT_ATOMS: atom_id res chain seq x y z
N MET A 1 -3.17 -4.72 11.72
CA MET A 1 -2.06 -5.13 10.82
C MET A 1 -2.38 -6.38 10.03
N ALA A 2 -2.58 -7.56 10.65
CA ALA A 2 -2.89 -8.80 9.92
C ALA A 2 -4.09 -8.66 8.97
N ARG A 3 -5.18 -8.04 9.44
CA ARG A 3 -6.35 -7.74 8.60
C ARG A 3 -6.03 -6.86 7.38
N HIS A 4 -5.15 -5.85 7.53
CA HIS A 4 -4.74 -5.03 6.39
C HIS A 4 -3.88 -5.83 5.41
N ALA A 5 -2.99 -6.68 5.91
CA ALA A 5 -2.16 -7.54 5.06
C ALA A 5 -3.02 -8.52 4.24
N GLU A 6 -3.94 -9.23 4.89
CA GLU A 6 -4.87 -10.16 4.21
C GLU A 6 -5.74 -9.45 3.16
N ASP A 7 -6.28 -8.28 3.51
CA ASP A 7 -7.10 -7.48 2.62
C ASP A 7 -6.33 -7.01 1.37
N LEU A 8 -5.08 -6.59 1.55
CA LEU A 8 -4.20 -6.20 0.45
C LEU A 8 -3.75 -7.39 -0.41
N ILE A 9 -3.47 -8.55 0.19
CA ILE A 9 -3.17 -9.78 -0.56
C ILE A 9 -4.35 -10.13 -1.46
N HIS A 10 -5.56 -10.15 -0.89
CA HIS A 10 -6.78 -10.46 -1.63
C HIS A 10 -6.98 -9.50 -2.80
N ARG A 11 -6.79 -8.19 -2.59
CA ARG A 11 -6.91 -7.18 -3.65
C ARG A 11 -5.85 -7.34 -4.73
N ALA A 12 -4.61 -7.62 -4.34
CA ALA A 12 -3.54 -7.86 -5.28
C ALA A 12 -3.80 -9.10 -6.16
N ASP A 13 -4.53 -10.10 -5.66
CA ASP A 13 -4.99 -11.23 -6.45
C ASP A 13 -6.09 -10.83 -7.45
N LEU A 14 -7.06 -10.02 -7.02
CA LEU A 14 -8.10 -9.48 -7.91
C LEU A 14 -7.52 -8.66 -9.06
N ILE A 15 -6.58 -7.75 -8.77
CA ILE A 15 -5.96 -6.91 -9.82
C ILE A 15 -5.16 -7.75 -10.81
N ARG A 16 -4.46 -8.80 -10.36
CA ARG A 16 -3.75 -9.68 -11.30
C ARG A 16 -4.69 -10.48 -12.20
N ARG A 17 -5.90 -10.78 -11.73
CA ARG A 17 -6.91 -11.53 -12.51
C ARG A 17 -7.65 -10.62 -13.48
N ASP A 18 -8.14 -9.48 -13.01
CA ASP A 18 -9.14 -8.69 -13.72
C ASP A 18 -8.65 -7.29 -14.13
N GLY A 19 -7.44 -6.90 -13.71
CA GLY A 19 -6.91 -5.55 -13.91
C GLY A 19 -7.57 -4.50 -13.02
N TRP A 20 -7.17 -3.24 -13.19
CA TRP A 20 -7.61 -2.12 -12.35
C TRP A 20 -8.97 -1.53 -12.71
N ASP A 21 -9.41 -1.66 -13.96
CA ASP A 21 -10.56 -0.91 -14.50
C ASP A 21 -11.86 -1.15 -13.73
N GLN A 22 -12.04 -2.37 -13.20
CA GLN A 22 -13.22 -2.75 -12.44
C GLN A 22 -13.21 -2.22 -11.00
N TYR A 23 -12.05 -1.83 -10.46
CA TYR A 23 -11.86 -1.60 -9.03
C TYR A 23 -11.44 -0.17 -8.69
N ARG A 24 -10.69 0.50 -9.56
CA ARG A 24 -10.07 1.81 -9.29
C ARG A 24 -11.07 2.93 -8.91
N HIS A 25 -12.32 2.79 -9.31
CA HIS A 25 -13.40 3.75 -9.03
C HIS A 25 -14.34 3.31 -7.89
N ILE A 26 -14.15 2.09 -7.37
CA ILE A 26 -14.98 1.49 -6.32
C ILE A 26 -14.22 1.49 -5.00
N TRP A 27 -12.94 1.15 -5.04
CA TRP A 27 -12.10 1.12 -3.85
C TRP A 27 -11.73 2.53 -3.39
N SER A 28 -11.49 2.66 -2.10
CA SER A 28 -10.95 3.89 -1.53
C SER A 28 -9.53 4.13 -2.03
N CYS A 29 -9.09 5.40 -1.98
CA CYS A 29 -7.73 5.78 -2.36
C CYS A 29 -6.67 4.95 -1.60
N GLY A 30 -6.85 4.72 -0.30
CA GLY A 30 -5.91 3.93 0.50
C GLY A 30 -5.81 2.46 0.04
N GLU A 31 -6.93 1.86 -0.35
CA GLU A 31 -6.96 0.48 -0.88
C GLU A 31 -6.28 0.37 -2.24
N VAL A 32 -6.50 1.34 -3.14
CA VAL A 32 -5.83 1.41 -4.44
C VAL A 32 -4.33 1.59 -4.24
N VAL A 33 -3.92 2.59 -3.46
CA VAL A 33 -2.51 2.91 -3.20
C VAL A 33 -1.79 1.74 -2.53
N GLY A 34 -2.39 1.12 -1.50
CA GLY A 34 -1.80 -0.03 -0.82
C GLY A 34 -1.65 -1.24 -1.73
N THR A 35 -2.64 -1.50 -2.59
CA THR A 35 -2.58 -2.61 -3.54
C THR A 35 -1.53 -2.35 -4.63
N ALA A 36 -1.45 -1.11 -5.14
CA ALA A 36 -0.41 -0.71 -6.10
C ALA A 36 1.00 -0.83 -5.51
N LEU A 37 1.18 -0.48 -4.23
CA LEU A 37 2.43 -0.74 -3.50
C LEU A 37 2.75 -2.24 -3.50
N ILE A 38 1.82 -3.12 -3.13
CA ILE A 38 2.05 -4.58 -3.15
C ILE A 38 2.47 -5.08 -4.53
N LEU A 39 1.84 -4.58 -5.58
CA LEU A 39 2.10 -4.99 -6.96
C LEU A 39 3.37 -4.37 -7.58
N GLY A 40 3.95 -3.34 -6.94
CA GLY A 40 5.02 -2.55 -7.56
C GLY A 40 4.54 -1.75 -8.76
N ASP A 41 3.25 -1.42 -8.82
CA ASP A 41 2.61 -0.73 -9.93
C ASP A 41 2.76 0.79 -9.80
N HIS A 42 3.91 1.29 -10.25
CA HIS A 42 4.24 2.72 -10.20
C HIS A 42 3.32 3.56 -11.10
N ALA A 43 2.78 2.97 -12.17
CA ALA A 43 1.86 3.68 -13.05
C ALA A 43 0.54 3.98 -12.33
N GLU A 44 -0.01 3.01 -11.59
CA GLU A 44 -1.24 3.25 -10.82
C GLU A 44 -0.99 4.22 -9.66
N LEU A 45 0.16 4.16 -8.98
CA LEU A 45 0.52 5.18 -7.98
C LEU A 45 0.52 6.59 -8.58
N GLN A 46 1.14 6.78 -9.75
CA GLN A 46 1.14 8.07 -10.44
C GLN A 46 -0.27 8.54 -10.84
N ARG A 47 -1.19 7.63 -11.20
CA ARG A 47 -2.60 7.99 -11.46
C ARG A 47 -3.29 8.51 -10.19
N CYS A 48 -2.91 8.02 -9.02
CA CYS A 48 -3.35 8.53 -7.73
C CYS A 48 -2.63 9.82 -7.29
N SER A 49 -1.75 10.39 -8.13
CA SER A 49 -0.85 11.51 -7.77
C SER A 49 0.12 11.17 -6.63
N GLU A 50 0.49 9.88 -6.52
CA GLU A 50 1.38 9.36 -5.49
C GLU A 50 2.73 8.91 -6.08
N THR A 51 3.78 9.12 -5.29
CA THR A 51 5.06 8.42 -5.44
C THR A 51 5.08 7.20 -4.53
N THR A 52 6.05 6.29 -4.71
CA THR A 52 6.24 5.19 -3.76
C THR A 52 6.45 5.69 -2.32
N ASP A 53 7.18 6.80 -2.15
CA ASP A 53 7.50 7.34 -0.83
C ASP A 53 6.29 8.01 -0.16
N SER A 54 5.54 8.84 -0.89
CA SER A 54 4.32 9.47 -0.35
C SER A 54 3.23 8.44 -0.05
N ALA A 55 3.11 7.39 -0.87
CA ALA A 55 2.24 6.25 -0.61
C ALA A 55 2.64 5.48 0.66
N LEU A 56 3.94 5.22 0.85
CA LEU A 56 4.46 4.57 2.06
C LEU A 56 4.29 5.46 3.29
N GLU A 57 4.50 6.77 3.19
CA GLU A 57 4.27 7.73 4.27
C GLU A 57 2.81 7.71 4.74
N ARG A 58 1.86 7.78 3.81
CA ARG A 58 0.44 7.65 4.13
C ARG A 58 0.16 6.36 4.91
N TRP A 59 0.71 5.24 4.43
CA TRP A 59 0.54 3.95 5.09
C TRP A 59 1.27 3.85 6.44
N ALA A 60 2.35 4.61 6.66
CA ALA A 60 3.00 4.67 7.96
C ALA A 60 2.04 5.22 9.02
N TYR A 61 1.27 6.27 8.70
CA TYR A 61 0.25 6.79 9.61
C TYR A 61 -0.94 5.83 9.77
N ASP A 62 -1.39 5.20 8.69
CA ASP A 62 -2.49 4.22 8.75
C ASP A 62 -2.11 2.98 9.60
N LEU A 63 -0.84 2.55 9.58
CA LEU A 63 -0.37 1.36 10.31
C LEU A 63 0.06 1.65 11.75
N TRP A 64 0.71 2.79 11.98
CA TRP A 64 1.41 3.08 13.24
C TRP A 64 0.78 4.24 14.03
N GLY A 65 -0.29 4.85 13.51
CA GLY A 65 -0.91 6.04 14.09
C GLY A 65 -0.03 7.28 13.91
N ILE A 66 -0.47 8.44 14.42
CA ILE A 66 0.22 9.73 14.19
C ILE A 66 1.67 9.71 14.70
N ALA A 67 1.88 9.37 15.98
CA ALA A 67 3.21 9.39 16.58
C ALA A 67 4.14 8.30 16.02
N GLY A 68 3.62 7.09 15.81
CA GLY A 68 4.39 6.00 15.23
C GLY A 68 4.70 6.21 13.76
N GLY A 69 3.76 6.79 13.02
CA GLY A 69 3.92 7.13 11.61
C GLY A 69 4.99 8.20 11.42
N GLN A 70 4.92 9.30 12.18
CA GLN A 70 5.95 10.35 12.13
C GLN A 70 7.34 9.79 12.47
N SER A 71 7.43 8.96 13.52
CA SER A 71 8.71 8.34 13.88
C SER A 71 9.25 7.42 12.78
N ASP A 72 8.40 6.73 12.02
CA ASP A 72 8.82 5.91 10.89
C ASP A 72 9.23 6.77 9.68
N VAL A 73 8.50 7.85 9.40
CA VAL A 73 8.84 8.85 8.37
C VAL A 73 10.22 9.44 8.64
N ASP A 74 10.47 9.90 9.88
CA ASP A 74 11.76 10.47 10.30
C ASP A 74 12.90 9.45 10.18
N ALA A 75 12.58 8.15 10.29
CA ALA A 75 13.52 7.04 10.12
C ALA A 75 13.67 6.58 8.66
N GLY A 76 13.02 7.23 7.69
CA GLY A 76 13.08 6.86 6.27
C GLY A 76 12.14 5.71 5.86
N LEU A 77 11.02 5.55 6.59
CA LEU A 77 9.94 4.59 6.33
C LEU A 77 10.37 3.11 6.43
N GLN A 78 11.42 2.83 7.20
CA GLN A 78 12.02 1.48 7.26
C GLN A 78 11.02 0.42 7.73
N ARG A 79 10.19 0.73 8.73
CA ARG A 79 9.21 -0.22 9.27
C ARG A 79 8.08 -0.47 8.28
N THR A 80 7.57 0.58 7.63
CA THR A 80 6.51 0.45 6.64
C THR A 80 6.99 -0.30 5.40
N ARG A 81 8.21 -0.04 4.92
CA ARG A 81 8.84 -0.81 3.83
C ARG A 81 8.93 -2.30 4.19
N ALA A 82 9.50 -2.61 5.36
CA ALA A 82 9.65 -3.99 5.82
C ALA A 82 8.28 -4.69 5.96
N TRP A 83 7.24 -3.97 6.38
CA TRP A 83 5.89 -4.52 6.44
C TRP A 83 5.36 -4.87 5.04
N PHE A 84 5.45 -3.97 4.06
CA PHE A 84 5.04 -4.27 2.69
C PHE A 84 5.88 -5.40 2.05
N ASP A 85 7.18 -5.43 2.29
CA ASP A 85 8.08 -6.49 1.81
C ASP A 85 7.71 -7.85 2.39
N SER A 86 7.34 -7.91 3.67
CA SER A 86 6.88 -9.15 4.29
C SER A 86 5.62 -9.72 3.64
N ILE A 87 4.71 -8.85 3.18
CA ILE A 87 3.50 -9.26 2.47
C ILE A 87 3.85 -9.77 1.08
N ARG A 88 4.72 -9.06 0.35
CA ARG A 88 5.19 -9.50 -0.97
C ARG A 88 5.89 -10.85 -0.91
N ALA A 89 6.64 -11.13 0.16
CA ALA A 89 7.34 -12.40 0.38
C ALA A 89 6.41 -13.56 0.77
N THR A 90 5.20 -13.28 1.24
CA THR A 90 4.20 -14.30 1.60
C THR A 90 3.48 -14.86 0.35
N ARG A 91 3.74 -14.28 -0.83
CA ARG A 91 2.99 -14.50 -2.05
C ARG A 91 3.79 -15.15 -3.16
#